data_AF-A0A9J6DCL9-F1
#
_entry.id   AF-A0A9J6DCL9-F1
#
_cell.length_a   1.000
_cell.length_b   1.000
_cell.length_c   1.000
_cell.angle_alpha   90.00
_cell.angle_beta   90.00
_cell.angle_gamma   90.00
#
_symmetry.space_group_name_H-M   'P 1'
#
loop_
_entity.id
_entity.type
_entity.pdbx_description
1 polymer ?
#
loop_
_entity_poly.entity_id
_entity_poly.type
_entity_poly.pdbx_seq_one_letter_code
_entity_poly.pdbx_strand_id
1 'polypeptide(L)'
;MMNNYVILEKIGEGAYGAVYKAKCKGTNKVVAIKKIWVEVGGEGIPDTTIQEAVHLVFEYMTMDLTALLASHAKNRTFDDAVVTKYLGQIVAAILFCHQRRVLHRDLKPANVLVDGNGNV
;
A
#
# COMPACT_ATOMS: atom_id res chain seq x y z
N MET A 1 -3.16 -13.74 -15.50
CA MET A 1 -3.59 -12.42 -14.96
C MET A 1 -2.49 -11.34 -15.11
N MET A 2 -1.21 -11.63 -14.80
CA MET A 2 -0.10 -10.65 -14.91
C MET A 2 0.21 -10.16 -16.32
N ASN A 3 -0.13 -10.92 -17.38
CA ASN A 3 0.11 -10.52 -18.77
C ASN A 3 -0.56 -9.20 -19.18
N ASN A 4 -1.57 -8.75 -18.42
CA ASN A 4 -2.29 -7.50 -18.66
C ASN A 4 -1.59 -6.27 -18.04
N TYR A 5 -0.44 -6.44 -17.39
CA TYR A 5 0.28 -5.36 -16.72
C TYR A 5 1.71 -5.25 -17.26
N VAL A 6 2.24 -4.03 -17.24
CA VAL A 6 3.65 -3.72 -17.49
C VAL A 6 4.23 -3.21 -16.18
N ILE A 7 5.18 -3.96 -15.60
CA ILE A 7 5.90 -3.50 -14.41
C ILE A 7 6.78 -2.30 -14.81
N LEU A 8 6.69 -1.21 -14.05
CA LEU A 8 7.46 0.00 -14.28
C LEU A 8 8.66 0.07 -13.33
N GLU A 9 8.43 -0.09 -12.03
CA GLU A 9 9.47 0.02 -10.99
C GLU A 9 9.07 -0.75 -9.72
N LYS A 10 10.05 -1.16 -8.92
CA LYS A 10 9.83 -1.69 -7.57
C LYS A 10 9.77 -0.51 -6.60
N ILE A 11 8.68 -0.40 -5.83
CA ILE A 11 8.43 0.72 -4.91
C ILE A 11 8.48 0.32 -3.43
N GLY A 12 8.61 -0.97 -3.13
CA GLY A 12 8.76 -1.44 -1.76
C GLY A 12 9.19 -2.89 -1.67
N GLU A 13 9.80 -3.24 -0.55
CA GLU A 13 10.20 -4.59 -0.19
C GLU A 13 9.98 -4.80 1.31
N GLY A 14 9.48 -5.97 1.67
CA GLY A 14 9.33 -6.39 3.05
C GLY A 14 9.66 -7.86 3.20
N ALA A 15 9.59 -8.36 4.44
CA ALA A 15 9.97 -9.74 4.77
C ALA A 15 9.28 -10.81 3.91
N TYR A 16 8.04 -10.55 3.49
CA TYR A 16 7.19 -11.53 2.80
C TYR A 16 6.90 -11.19 1.35
N GLY A 17 7.55 -10.18 0.78
CA GLY A 17 7.14 -9.72 -0.55
C GLY A 17 7.75 -8.42 -1.05
N ALA A 18 7.26 -8.03 -2.22
CA ALA A 18 7.63 -6.79 -2.88
C ALA A 18 6.41 -6.07 -3.45
N VAL A 19 6.48 -4.75 -3.52
CA VAL A 19 5.46 -3.90 -4.13
C VAL A 19 6.05 -3.28 -5.39
N TYR A 20 5.31 -3.35 -6.48
CA TYR A 20 5.69 -2.82 -7.77
C TYR A 20 4.66 -1.81 -8.26
N LYS A 21 5.12 -0.72 -8.87
CA LYS A 21 4.28 0.12 -9.69
C LYS A 21 4.17 -0.50 -11.07
N ALA A 22 2.96 -0.57 -11.61
CA ALA A 22 2.70 -1.14 -12.91
C ALA A 22 1.66 -0.32 -13.68
N LYS A 23 1.61 -0.52 -15.00
CA LYS A 23 0.59 0.05 -15.88
C LYS A 23 -0.28 -1.07 -16.45
N CYS A 24 -1.60 -0.96 -16.30
CA CYS A 24 -2.55 -1.87 -16.93
C CYS A 24 -2.60 -1.60 -18.44
N LYS A 25 -2.35 -2.62 -19.27
CA LYS A 25 -2.29 -2.50 -20.74
C LYS A 25 -3.62 -2.08 -21.37
N GLY A 26 -4.75 -2.59 -20.84
CA GLY A 26 -6.07 -2.32 -21.41
C GLY A 26 -6.66 -0.96 -21.03
N THR A 27 -6.32 -0.43 -19.86
CA THR A 27 -6.92 0.82 -19.34
C THR A 27 -5.93 1.97 -19.23
N ASN A 28 -4.64 1.72 -19.45
CA ASN A 28 -3.53 2.63 -19.17
C ASN A 28 -3.44 3.13 -17.72
N LYS A 29 -4.26 2.61 -16.78
CA LYS A 29 -4.22 2.99 -15.37
C LYS A 29 -2.94 2.51 -14.69
N VAL A 30 -2.36 3.38 -13.88
CA VAL A 30 -1.23 3.06 -13.00
C VAL A 30 -1.76 2.40 -11.73
N VAL A 31 -1.13 1.31 -11.31
CA VAL A 31 -1.54 0.47 -10.17
C VAL A 31 -0.33 0.09 -9.32
N ALA A 32 -0.58 -0.27 -8.06
CA ALA A 32 0.40 -0.92 -7.20
C ALA A 32 0.11 -2.43 -7.14
N ILE A 33 1.10 -3.26 -7.46
CA ILE A 33 1.01 -4.73 -7.38
C ILE A 33 1.84 -5.19 -6.19
N LYS A 34 1.17 -5.69 -5.14
CA LYS A 34 1.80 -6.33 -3.99
C LYS A 34 1.95 -7.83 -4.27
N LYS A 35 3.17 -8.28 -4.46
CA LYS A 35 3.55 -9.68 -4.60
C LYS A 35 3.89 -10.24 -3.21
N ILE A 36 3.17 -11.27 -2.79
CA ILE A 36 3.32 -11.93 -1.49
C ILE A 36 3.80 -13.36 -1.77
N TRP A 37 4.95 -13.72 -1.20
CA TRP A 37 5.49 -15.07 -1.29
C TRP A 37 4.64 -16.01 -0.42
N VAL A 38 4.29 -17.17 -0.96
CA VAL A 38 3.59 -18.23 -0.24
C VAL A 38 4.51 -19.44 -0.23
N GLU A 39 4.79 -19.93 0.97
CA GLU A 39 5.48 -21.20 1.18
C GLU A 39 4.50 -22.32 0.84
N VAL A 40 4.84 -23.13 -0.17
CA VAL A 40 4.05 -24.29 -0.56
C VAL A 40 4.89 -25.53 -0.29
N GLY A 41 4.62 -26.17 0.84
CA GLY A 41 5.29 -27.40 1.27
C GLY A 41 4.44 -28.19 2.27
N GLY A 42 4.29 -29.49 2.00
CA GLY A 42 3.94 -30.49 3.03
C GLY A 42 5.22 -31.06 3.65
N GLU A 43 5.09 -31.73 4.80
CA GLU A 43 6.24 -32.35 5.49
C GLU A 43 7.15 -33.13 4.53
N GLY A 44 8.45 -32.78 4.51
CA GLY A 44 9.48 -33.50 3.74
C GLY A 44 9.93 -32.87 2.43
N ILE A 45 9.37 -31.73 2.01
CA ILE A 45 9.86 -30.97 0.84
C ILE A 45 10.87 -29.90 1.30
N PRO A 46 12.08 -29.79 0.70
CA PRO A 46 13.03 -28.73 1.04
C PRO A 46 12.46 -27.34 0.75
N ASP A 47 12.70 -26.37 1.65
CA ASP A 47 12.27 -24.94 1.59
C ASP A 47 12.54 -24.23 0.25
N THR A 48 13.38 -24.81 -0.59
CA THR A 48 13.78 -24.26 -1.89
C THR A 48 12.84 -24.61 -3.04
N THR A 49 11.83 -25.47 -2.85
CA THR A 49 11.30 -26.23 -4.00
C THR A 49 10.23 -25.49 -4.81
N ILE A 50 9.30 -24.70 -4.24
CA ILE A 50 8.38 -23.84 -5.02
C ILE A 50 7.93 -22.64 -4.18
N GLN A 51 8.33 -21.41 -4.57
CA GLN A 51 7.70 -20.18 -4.05
C GLN A 51 6.55 -19.78 -4.98
N GLU A 52 5.32 -20.12 -4.61
CA GLU A 52 4.15 -19.51 -5.25
C GLU A 52 4.02 -18.06 -4.78
N ALA A 53 3.34 -17.22 -5.57
CA ALA A 53 3.13 -15.84 -5.21
C ALA A 53 1.70 -15.38 -5.48
N VAL A 54 1.08 -14.82 -4.44
CA VAL A 54 -0.20 -14.12 -4.55
C VAL A 54 0.07 -12.68 -4.95
N HIS A 55 -0.70 -12.19 -5.92
CA HIS A 55 -0.59 -10.82 -6.43
C HIS A 55 -1.88 -10.06 -6.12
N LEU A 56 -1.76 -8.98 -5.36
CA LEU A 56 -2.86 -8.07 -5.08
C LEU A 56 -2.65 -6.78 -5.88
N VAL A 57 -3.66 -6.36 -6.63
CA VAL A 57 -3.62 -5.15 -7.47
C VAL A 57 -4.45 -4.07 -6.79
N PHE A 58 -3.81 -2.96 -6.45
CA PHE A 58 -4.41 -1.79 -5.81
C PHE A 58 -4.28 -0.56 -6.70
N GLU A 59 -5.04 0.49 -6.39
CA GLU A 59 -4.73 1.80 -6.93
C GLU A 59 -3.32 2.25 -6.52
N TYR A 60 -2.68 3.04 -7.37
CA TYR A 60 -1.38 3.59 -7.04
C TYR A 60 -1.55 4.84 -6.20
N MET A 61 -0.96 4.82 -5.01
CA MET A 61 -0.82 5.98 -4.14
C MET A 61 0.57 6.59 -4.32
N THR A 62 0.66 7.91 -4.16
CA THR A 62 1.90 8.65 -4.46
C THR A 62 2.95 8.48 -3.38
N MET A 63 2.54 8.43 -2.12
CA MET A 63 3.41 8.27 -0.96
C MET A 63 2.61 7.79 0.25
N ASP A 64 3.28 7.51 1.36
CA ASP A 64 2.65 7.34 2.67
C ASP A 64 2.77 8.62 3.53
N LEU A 65 2.02 8.67 4.63
CA LEU A 65 2.04 9.83 5.53
C LEU A 65 3.39 10.01 6.24
N THR A 66 4.21 8.97 6.41
CA THR A 66 5.58 9.12 6.94
C THR A 66 6.43 9.96 6.00
N ALA A 67 6.41 9.61 4.70
CA ALA A 67 7.13 10.35 3.68
C ALA A 67 6.61 11.80 3.55
N LEU A 68 5.29 11.99 3.63
CA LEU A 68 4.69 13.32 3.61
C LEU A 68 5.14 14.18 4.80
N LEU A 69 5.10 13.64 6.02
CA LEU A 69 5.56 14.34 7.22
C LEU A 69 7.06 14.67 7.14
N ALA A 70 7.89 13.74 6.63
CA ALA A 70 9.32 13.96 6.45
C ALA A 70 9.62 15.07 5.42
N SER A 71 8.82 15.20 4.35
CA SER A 71 9.00 16.26 3.35
C SER A 71 8.74 17.67 3.89
N HIS A 72 7.97 17.79 4.99
CA HIS A 72 7.66 19.06 5.66
C HIS A 72 8.65 19.38 6.80
N ALA A 73 9.56 18.44 7.13
CA ALA A 73 10.54 18.60 8.19
C ALA A 73 11.69 19.51 7.75
N LYS A 74 11.52 20.81 7.98
CA LYS A 74 12.61 21.75 8.30
C LYS A 74 12.19 23.11 8.86
N ASN A 75 10.90 23.51 8.79
CA ASN A 75 10.29 24.66 9.51
C ASN A 75 8.84 24.95 9.06
N ARG A 76 8.08 23.95 8.59
CA ARG A 76 6.71 24.15 8.13
C ARG A 76 5.78 23.18 8.84
N THR A 77 4.82 23.73 9.59
CA THR A 77 3.67 22.99 10.07
C THR A 77 2.70 22.75 8.91
N PHE A 78 1.89 21.71 9.01
CA PHE A 78 0.73 21.60 8.13
C PHE A 78 -0.26 22.71 8.49
N ASP A 79 -0.98 23.19 7.48
CA ASP A 79 -2.16 24.01 7.69
C ASP A 79 -3.20 23.19 8.47
N ASP A 80 -3.83 23.80 9.48
CA ASP A 80 -4.90 23.21 10.28
C ASP A 80 -6.01 22.63 9.41
N ALA A 81 -6.29 23.25 8.25
CA ALA A 81 -7.24 22.74 7.27
C ALA A 81 -6.83 21.37 6.72
N VAL A 82 -5.54 21.17 6.43
CA VAL A 82 -4.99 19.89 5.93
C VAL A 82 -5.00 18.84 7.04
N VAL A 83 -4.60 19.20 8.26
CA VAL A 83 -4.64 18.31 9.43
C VAL A 83 -6.07 17.83 9.68
N THR A 84 -7.04 18.76 9.67
CA THR A 84 -8.45 18.45 9.87
C THR A 84 -8.99 17.55 8.77
N LYS A 85 -8.63 17.79 7.50
CA LYS A 85 -9.01 16.95 6.36
C LYS A 85 -8.50 15.51 6.56
N TYR A 86 -7.21 15.33 6.84
CA TYR A 86 -6.61 14.01 6.98
C TYR A 86 -7.12 13.26 8.20
N LEU A 87 -7.26 13.94 9.34
CA LEU A 87 -7.84 13.34 10.53
C LEU A 87 -9.28 12.88 10.27
N GLY A 88 -10.08 13.70 9.59
CA GLY A 88 -11.45 13.36 9.21
C GLY A 88 -11.52 12.11 8.32
N GLN A 89 -10.66 12.02 7.30
CA GLN A 89 -10.59 10.87 6.39
C GLN A 89 -10.17 9.58 7.13
N ILE A 90 -9.13 9.65 7.97
CA ILE A 90 -8.65 8.51 8.76
C ILE A 90 -9.74 8.04 9.74
N VAL A 91 -10.38 8.95 10.46
CA VAL A 91 -11.47 8.62 11.40
C VAL A 91 -12.65 7.98 10.65
N ALA A 92 -13.03 8.51 9.49
CA ALA A 92 -14.09 7.93 8.67
C ALA A 92 -13.76 6.49 8.21
N ALA A 93 -12.51 6.24 7.78
CA ALA A 93 -12.05 4.92 7.39
C ALA A 93 -12.07 3.93 8.57
N ILE A 94 -11.58 4.36 9.74
CA ILE A 94 -11.57 3.54 10.95
C ILE A 94 -13.00 3.27 11.45
N LEU A 95 -13.89 4.25 11.40
CA LEU A 95 -15.31 4.08 11.71
C LEU A 95 -15.94 3.01 10.79
N PHE A 96 -15.66 3.07 9.48
CA PHE A 96 -16.13 2.09 8.51
C PHE A 96 -15.65 0.67 8.84
N CYS A 97 -14.38 0.52 9.26
CA CYS A 97 -13.83 -0.76 9.73
C CYS A 97 -14.54 -1.24 11.01
N HIS A 98 -14.69 -0.37 12.00
CA HIS A 98 -15.27 -0.69 13.31
C HIS A 98 -16.73 -1.13 13.22
N GLN A 99 -17.52 -0.51 12.34
CA GLN A 99 -18.90 -0.93 12.04
C GLN A 99 -19.00 -2.38 11.55
N ARG A 100 -17.91 -2.91 10.99
CA ARG A 100 -17.79 -4.29 10.48
C ARG A 100 -17.01 -5.20 11.41
N ARG A 101 -16.78 -4.77 12.66
CA ARG A 101 -15.99 -5.49 13.66
C ARG A 101 -14.55 -5.77 13.21
N VAL A 102 -14.01 -4.95 12.31
CA VAL A 102 -12.62 -5.01 11.87
C VAL A 102 -11.82 -3.98 12.66
N LEU A 103 -10.79 -4.44 13.39
CA LEU A 103 -9.82 -3.56 14.05
C LEU A 103 -8.56 -3.50 13.20
N HIS A 104 -8.09 -2.31 12.84
CA HIS A 104 -6.87 -2.16 12.03
C HIS A 104 -5.61 -2.67 12.75
N ARG A 105 -5.51 -2.40 14.07
CA ARG A 105 -4.43 -2.83 14.99
C ARG A 105 -3.00 -2.33 14.72
N ASP A 106 -2.68 -1.89 13.51
CA ASP A 106 -1.36 -1.35 13.16
C ASP A 106 -1.48 0.05 12.52
N LEU A 107 -2.34 0.92 13.07
CA LEU A 107 -2.51 2.26 12.53
C LEU A 107 -1.29 3.13 12.87
N LYS A 108 -0.56 3.53 11.83
CA LYS A 108 0.64 4.38 11.91
C LYS A 108 0.83 5.12 10.58
N PRO A 109 1.62 6.21 10.53
CA PRO A 109 1.78 7.01 9.30
C PRO A 109 2.22 6.19 8.07
N ALA A 110 3.06 5.17 8.24
CA ALA A 110 3.51 4.31 7.14
C ALA A 110 2.40 3.44 6.52
N ASN A 111 1.26 3.29 7.20
CA ASN A 111 0.11 2.51 6.72
C ASN A 111 -1.05 3.40 6.25
N VAL A 112 -0.86 4.72 6.20
CA VAL A 112 -1.82 5.67 5.64
C VAL A 112 -1.23 6.21 4.34
N LEU A 113 -1.90 5.94 3.22
CA LEU A 113 -1.40 6.27 1.89
C LEU A 113 -2.05 7.56 1.37
N VAL A 114 -1.28 8.36 0.63
CA VAL A 114 -1.70 9.66 0.08
C VAL A 114 -1.82 9.54 -1.44
N ASP A 115 -2.98 9.87 -1.99
CA ASP A 115 -3.20 9.90 -3.43
C ASP A 115 -2.60 11.15 -4.11
N GLY A 116 -2.68 11.23 -5.43
CA GLY A 116 -2.17 12.39 -6.19
C GLY A 116 -2.99 13.68 -6.04
N ASN A 117 -4.14 13.62 -5.36
CA ASN A 117 -5.04 14.75 -5.12
C ASN A 117 -4.95 15.24 -3.65
N GLY A 118 -4.03 14.68 -2.86
CA GLY A 118 -3.88 15.00 -1.44
C GLY A 118 -5.06 14.49 -0.61
N ASN A 119 -5.54 13.28 -0.87
CA ASN A 119 -6.45 12.54 0.01
C ASN A 119 -5.71 11.39 0.68
N VAL A 120 -6.16 11.03 1.88
CA VAL A 120 -5.71 9.84 2.64
C VAL A 120 -6.86 8.90 2.95
#